data_AF-A0A662KVF5-F1
#
_entry.id   AF-A0A662KVF5-F1
#
_cell.length_a   1.000
_cell.length_b   1.000
_cell.length_c   1.000
_cell.angle_alpha   90.00
_cell.angle_beta   90.00
_cell.angle_gamma   90.00
#
_symmetry.space_group_name_H-M   'P 1'
#
loop_
_entity.id
_entity.type
_entity.pdbx_description
1 polymer ?
#
loop_
_entity_poly.entity_id
_entity_poly.type
_entity_poly.pdbx_seq_one_letter_code
_entity_poly.pdbx_strand_id
1 'polypeptide(L)' 'MKILHVADTHIGYSAYHKVNESGLNQREVDVYNAFEQFVDYAVEKKPDLIVHSGDLFDTVRPTNRA' A
#
# COMPACT_ATOMS: atom_id res chain seq x y z
N MET A 1 -14.61 -14.58 15.65
CA MET A 1 -13.33 -14.46 14.93
C MET A 1 -13.55 -13.64 13.67
N LYS A 2 -12.84 -12.53 13.50
CA LYS A 2 -12.87 -11.63 12.34
C LYS A 2 -11.53 -11.70 11.64
N ILE A 3 -11.55 -11.86 10.32
CA ILE A 3 -10.36 -11.96 9.49
C ILE A 3 -10.42 -10.87 8.41
N LEU A 4 -9.31 -10.17 8.19
CA LEU A 4 -9.11 -9.36 6.99
C LEU A 4 -8.18 -10.10 6.02
N HIS A 5 -8.57 -10.19 4.76
CA HIS A 5 -7.76 -10.76 3.70
C HIS A 5 -7.54 -9.71 2.62
N VAL A 6 -6.28 -9.48 2.26
CA VAL A 6 -5.83 -8.46 1.30
C VAL A 6 -4.68 -9.03 0.45
N ALA A 7 -4.43 -8.44 -0.71
CA ALA A 7 -3.40 -8.87 -1.65
C ALA A 7 -3.01 -7.69 -2.56
N ASP A 8 -1.95 -7.85 -3.34
CA ASP A 8 -1.63 -7.01 -4.51
C ASP A 8 -1.53 -5.51 -4.17
N THR A 9 -0.82 -5.19 -3.08
CA THR A 9 -0.62 -3.80 -2.64
C THR A 9 0.31 -3.02 -3.57
N HIS A 10 1.33 -3.67 -4.13
CA HIS A 10 2.31 -3.06 -5.04
C HIS A 10 2.96 -1.76 -4.51
N ILE A 11 3.39 -1.75 -3.25
CA ILE A 11 4.13 -0.63 -2.68
C ILE A 11 5.39 -0.36 -3.53
N GLY A 12 5.53 0.90 -3.96
CA GLY A 12 6.59 1.36 -4.86
C GLY A 12 6.18 1.46 -6.32
N TYR A 13 4.96 1.03 -6.68
CA TYR A 13 4.45 1.19 -8.03
C TYR A 13 4.28 2.66 -8.38
N SER A 14 4.95 3.09 -9.45
CA SER A 14 4.90 4.44 -9.98
C SER A 14 4.62 4.38 -11.48
N ALA A 15 3.69 5.22 -11.96
CA ALA A 15 3.37 5.29 -13.37
C ALA A 15 3.03 6.73 -13.80
N TYR A 16 3.08 6.96 -15.11
CA TYR A 16 2.80 8.25 -15.73
C TYR A 16 3.75 9.36 -15.25
N HIS A 17 3.45 10.62 -15.60
CA HIS A 17 4.34 11.77 -15.38
C HIS A 17 3.79 12.83 -14.44
N LYS A 18 2.60 12.64 -13.86
CA LYS A 18 2.03 13.62 -12.93
C LYS A 18 2.80 13.59 -11.60
N VAL A 19 3.18 14.76 -11.12
CA VAL A 19 3.77 14.93 -9.79
C VAL A 19 2.82 15.66 -8.86
N ASN A 20 2.90 15.38 -7.56
CA ASN A 20 2.16 16.08 -6.52
C ASN A 20 2.89 17.36 -6.07
N GLU A 21 2.32 18.09 -5.11
CA GLU A 21 2.86 19.33 -4.57
C GLU A 21 4.25 19.18 -3.92
N SER A 22 4.58 17.98 -3.44
CA SER A 22 5.88 17.65 -2.86
C SER A 22 6.92 17.16 -3.88
N GLY A 23 6.58 17.16 -5.18
CA GLY A 23 7.45 16.70 -6.26
C GLY A 23 7.56 15.17 -6.39
N LEU A 24 6.70 14.41 -5.72
CA LEU A 24 6.64 12.95 -5.84
C LEU A 24 5.72 12.52 -6.97
N ASN A 25 5.94 11.35 -7.56
CA ASN A 25 5.02 10.79 -8.55
C ASN A 25 3.63 10.62 -7.90
N GLN A 26 2.59 11.19 -8.53
CA GLN A 26 1.24 11.17 -7.97
C GLN A 26 0.72 9.74 -7.82
N ARG A 27 0.97 8.87 -8.80
CA ARG A 27 0.47 7.49 -8.77
C ARG A 27 1.13 6.67 -7.66
N GLU A 28 2.43 6.89 -7.43
CA GLU A 28 3.16 6.28 -6.30
C GLU A 28 2.52 6.67 -4.96
N VAL A 29 2.22 7.95 -4.77
CA VAL A 29 1.58 8.45 -3.55
C VAL A 29 0.16 7.90 -3.39
N ASP A 30 -0.59 7.77 -4.48
CA ASP A 30 -1.95 7.20 -4.44
C ASP A 30 -1.93 5.74 -3.92
N VAL A 31 -0.92 4.96 -4.29
CA VAL A 31 -0.73 3.57 -3.81
C VAL A 31 -0.42 3.54 -2.32
N TYR A 32 0.50 4.40 -1.86
CA TYR A 32 0.83 4.49 -0.43
C TYR A 32 -0.39 4.89 0.41
N ASN A 33 -1.14 5.89 -0.04
CA ASN A 33 -2.36 6.34 0.64
C ASN A 33 -3.44 5.25 0.69
N ALA A 34 -3.56 4.42 -0.36
CA ALA A 34 -4.52 3.32 -0.38
C ALA A 34 -4.13 2.23 0.63
N PHE A 35 -2.83 1.90 0.73
CA PHE A 35 -2.35 0.95 1.72
C PHE A 35 -2.47 1.49 3.16
N GLU A 36 -2.16 2.76 3.37
CA GLU A 36 -2.35 3.44 4.67
C GLU A 36 -3.81 3.37 5.13
N GLN A 37 -4.77 3.62 4.23
CA GLN A 37 -6.20 3.45 4.53
C GLN A 37 -6.57 2.03 4.98
N PHE A 38 -5.98 1.01 4.36
CA PHE A 38 -6.17 -0.38 4.80
C PHE A 38 -5.59 -0.60 6.21
N VAL A 39 -4.39 -0.08 6.48
CA VAL A 39 -3.74 -0.19 7.79
C VAL A 39 -4.58 0.50 8.86
N ASP A 40 -5.02 1.73 8.61
CA ASP A 40 -5.89 2.49 9.53
C ASP A 40 -7.19 1.75 9.83
N TYR A 41 -7.83 1.21 8.78
CA TYR A 41 -9.03 0.40 8.93
C TYR A 41 -8.76 -0.85 9.79
N ALA A 42 -7.66 -1.55 9.54
CA ALA A 42 -7.31 -2.75 10.30
C ALA A 42 -7.02 -2.44 11.78
N VAL A 43 -6.31 -1.34 12.06
CA VAL A 43 -6.02 -0.87 13.42
C VAL A 43 -7.30 -0.47 14.15
N GLU A 44 -8.22 0.22 13.48
CA GLU A 44 -9.51 0.62 14.05
C GLU A 44 -10.40 -0.59 14.35
N LYS A 45 -10.51 -1.55 13.41
CA LYS A 45 -11.43 -2.69 13.54
C LYS A 45 -10.90 -3.83 14.40
N LYS A 46 -9.59 -3.88 14.66
CA LYS A 46 -8.92 -4.90 15.48
C LYS A 46 -9.37 -6.33 15.15
N PRO A 47 -9.14 -6.82 13.91
CA PRO A 47 -9.46 -8.20 13.56
C PRO A 47 -8.58 -9.18 14.36
N ASP A 48 -9.01 -10.43 14.47
CA ASP A 48 -8.25 -11.48 15.14
C ASP A 48 -7.07 -11.98 14.27
N LEU A 49 -7.17 -11.82 12.95
CA LEU A 49 -6.15 -12.22 11.98
C LEU A 49 -6.20 -11.32 10.74
N ILE A 50 -5.02 -11.03 10.19
CA ILE A 50 -4.86 -10.41 8.87
C ILE A 50 -4.04 -11.38 8.00
N VAL A 51 -4.52 -11.62 6.79
CA VAL A 51 -3.83 -12.42 5.78
C VAL A 51 -3.54 -11.53 4.57
N HIS A 52 -2.27 -11.27 4.30
CA HIS A 52 -1.82 -10.62 3.07
C HIS A 52 -1.27 -11.70 2.13
N SER A 53 -1.89 -11.90 0.96
CA SER A 53 -1.64 -13.10 0.13
C SER A 53 -0.60 -12.97 -0.98
N GLY A 54 0.03 -11.81 -1.16
CA GLY A 54 1.14 -11.66 -2.10
C GLY A 54 1.26 -10.23 -2.63
N ASP A 55 2.34 -9.96 -3.35
CA ASP A 55 2.60 -8.70 -4.05
C ASP A 55 2.46 -7.46 -3.16
N LEU A 56 3.08 -7.55 -1.97
CA LEU A 56 3.19 -6.39 -1.07
C LEU A 56 4.01 -5.27 -1.72
N PHE A 57 5.15 -5.61 -2.32
CA PHE A 57 6.01 -4.67 -3.04
C PHE A 57 5.89 -4.88 -4.54
N ASP A 58 6.02 -3.80 -5.32
CA ASP A 58 5.96 -3.85 -6.78
C ASP A 58 7.20 -4.49 -7.42
N THR A 59 8.36 -4.41 -6.73
CA THR A 59 9.61 -4.97 -7.23
C THR A 59 10.29 -5.84 -6.18
N VAL A 60 11.13 -6.78 -6.65
CA VAL A 60 11.93 -7.66 -5.78
C VAL A 60 13.00 -6.93 -4.96
N ARG A 61 13.29 -5.66 -5.29
CA ARG A 61 14.26 -4.79 -4.60
C ARG A 61 13.64 -3.39 -4.45
N PRO A 62 12.68 -3.22 -3.53
CA PRO A 62 12.02 -1.94 -3.33
C PRO A 62 13.02 -0.86 -2.91
N THR A 63 12.70 0.40 -3.22
CA THR A 63 13.47 1.55 -2.73
C THR A 63 13.21 1.76 -1.24
N ASN A 64 14.07 2.48 -0.53
CA ASN A 64 13.86 2.76 0.91
C ASN A 64 12.56 3.52 1.25
N ARG A 65 11.94 4.16 0.26
CA ARG A 65 10.65 4.83 0.46
C ARG A 65 9.49 3.84 0.40
N ALA A 66 9.65 2.79 -0.41
CA ALA A 66 8.70 1.70 -0.53
C ALA A 66 8.84 0.75 0.67
#